data_AF-A0A416DTW0-F1
#
_entry.id   AF-A0A416DTW0-F1
#
_cell.length_a   1.000
_cell.length_b   1.000
_cell.length_c   1.000
_cell.angle_alpha   90.00
_cell.angle_beta   90.00
_cell.angle_gamma   90.00
#
_symmetry.space_group_name_H-M   'P 1'
#
loop_
_entity.id
_entity.type
_entity.pdbx_description
1 polymer ?
#
loop_
_entity_poly.entity_id
_entity_poly.type
_entity_poly.pdbx_seq_one_letter_code
_entity_poly.pdbx_strand_id
1 'polypeptide(L)'
;MTNFMFIVIVAIVLIALILFFTPFGKQLRVKFKGRTDEVMRQDAQTPEGARDYYNAAIREKEDFYNKASATYAEISGKRDTAEKDLYQANKDIMRVTQQINACLDENKEDEAMQYAMKKSTLENKINVLKDTIEEMKEAQAHQKDIRDQAAEELQKLKEEKEQVLFQMEADSQIIELHQSMDSLNTNNESDRMLERVREGARKTRERAEGSRIAYDSSAQANERRLANSERERNARQILDDMKRQRGNK
;
A
#
# COMPACT_ATOMS: atom_id res chain seq x y z
N MET A 1 -29.53 5.98 -33.03
CA MET A 1 -28.29 6.27 -32.30
C MET A 1 -28.42 7.38 -31.25
N THR A 2 -29.32 8.36 -31.41
CA THR A 2 -29.46 9.49 -30.48
C THR A 2 -30.12 9.13 -29.14
N ASN A 3 -31.13 8.25 -29.11
CA ASN A 3 -31.88 7.97 -27.88
C ASN A 3 -31.08 7.18 -26.83
N PHE A 4 -30.24 6.23 -27.25
CA PHE A 4 -29.44 5.39 -26.36
C PHE A 4 -28.31 6.17 -25.67
N MET A 5 -27.60 7.01 -26.44
CA MET A 5 -26.59 7.92 -25.89
C MET A 5 -27.20 8.95 -24.94
N PHE A 6 -28.43 9.42 -25.25
CA PHE A 6 -29.18 10.33 -24.39
C PHE A 6 -29.57 9.67 -23.06
N ILE A 7 -29.98 8.39 -23.07
CA ILE A 7 -30.33 7.64 -21.85
C ILE A 7 -29.10 7.46 -20.93
N VAL A 8 -27.92 7.15 -21.49
CA VAL A 8 -26.68 7.00 -20.71
C VAL A 8 -26.24 8.33 -20.09
N ILE A 9 -26.29 9.43 -20.85
CA ILE A 9 -25.95 10.76 -20.33
C ILE A 9 -26.94 11.20 -19.25
N VAL A 10 -28.24 10.96 -19.46
CA VAL A 10 -29.29 11.26 -18.47
C VAL A 10 -29.10 10.44 -17.19
N ALA A 11 -28.67 9.18 -17.27
CA ALA A 11 -28.36 8.35 -16.12
C ALA A 11 -27.17 8.90 -15.31
N ILE A 12 -26.10 9.33 -15.97
CA ILE A 12 -24.92 9.92 -15.31
C ILE A 12 -25.28 11.25 -14.63
N VAL A 13 -26.08 12.09 -15.30
CA VAL A 13 -26.54 13.37 -14.74
C VAL A 13 -27.50 13.14 -13.56
N LEU A 14 -28.37 12.12 -13.63
CA LEU A 14 -29.22 11.73 -12.50
C LEU A 14 -28.41 11.22 -11.30
N ILE A 15 -27.35 10.43 -11.53
CA ILE A 15 -26.44 9.99 -10.46
C ILE A 15 -25.72 11.19 -9.82
N ALA A 16 -25.25 12.14 -10.63
CA ALA A 16 -24.62 13.37 -10.14
C ALA A 16 -25.61 14.27 -9.37
N LEU A 17 -26.85 14.41 -9.85
CA LEU A 17 -27.93 15.13 -9.16
C LEU A 17 -28.32 14.45 -7.84
N ILE A 18 -28.38 13.12 -7.80
CA ILE A 18 -28.63 12.36 -6.57
C ILE A 18 -27.51 12.63 -5.56
N LEU A 19 -26.26 12.60 -5.99
CA LEU A 19 -25.11 12.89 -5.12
C LEU A 19 -25.06 14.34 -4.61
N PHE A 20 -25.55 15.33 -5.38
CA PHE A 20 -25.49 16.75 -4.99
C PHE A 20 -26.75 17.30 -4.32
N PHE A 21 -27.95 16.84 -4.71
CA PHE A 21 -29.23 17.43 -4.32
C PHE A 21 -30.06 16.60 -3.34
N THR A 22 -29.80 15.29 -3.16
CA THR A 22 -30.58 14.47 -2.22
C THR A 22 -30.04 14.54 -0.78
N PRO A 23 -30.89 14.35 0.24
CA PRO A 23 -30.46 14.24 1.63
C PRO A 23 -29.47 13.07 1.87
N PHE A 24 -29.45 12.06 0.99
CA PHE A 24 -28.48 10.95 1.01
C PHE A 24 -27.07 11.41 0.60
N GLY A 25 -26.96 12.23 -0.45
CA GLY A 25 -25.68 12.85 -0.86
C GLY A 25 -25.14 13.86 0.17
N LYS A 26 -26.04 14.60 0.82
CA LYS A 26 -25.68 15.45 1.97
C LYS A 26 -25.26 14.62 3.19
N GLN A 27 -25.92 13.49 3.47
CA GLN A 27 -25.49 12.56 4.52
C GLN A 27 -24.16 11.87 4.20
N LEU A 28 -23.85 11.54 2.94
CA LEU A 28 -22.51 11.11 2.54
C LEU A 28 -21.49 12.22 2.85
N ARG A 29 -21.75 13.46 2.42
CA ARG A 29 -20.85 14.59 2.68
C ARG A 29 -20.70 14.90 4.18
N VAL A 30 -21.75 14.71 4.98
CA VAL A 30 -21.73 14.90 6.44
C VAL A 30 -21.13 13.69 7.17
N LYS A 31 -21.19 12.47 6.63
CA LYS A 31 -20.41 11.33 7.12
C LYS A 31 -18.92 11.49 6.79
N PHE A 32 -18.59 12.12 5.66
CA PHE A 32 -17.23 12.53 5.30
C PHE A 32 -16.75 13.80 6.05
N LYS A 33 -17.65 14.67 6.54
CA LYS A 33 -17.34 15.87 7.36
C LYS A 33 -17.58 15.68 8.87
N GLY A 34 -18.07 14.53 9.31
CA GLY A 34 -18.68 14.34 10.63
C GLY A 34 -17.77 13.76 11.70
N ARG A 35 -16.54 13.40 11.36
CA ARG A 35 -15.47 13.17 12.34
C ARG A 35 -14.30 14.04 11.95
N THR A 36 -14.27 15.19 12.60
CA THR A 36 -13.20 16.19 12.71
C THR A 36 -11.81 15.67 12.32
N ASP A 37 -11.27 16.29 11.26
CA ASP A 37 -9.93 16.15 10.66
C ASP A 37 -8.76 16.26 11.66
N GLU A 38 -8.99 16.77 12.88
CA GLU A 38 -7.94 16.94 13.90
C GLU A 38 -7.59 15.65 14.66
N VAL A 39 -8.57 14.76 14.92
CA VAL A 39 -8.34 13.54 15.74
C VAL A 39 -7.93 12.35 14.86
N MET A 40 -8.38 12.32 13.60
CA MET A 40 -7.98 11.29 12.62
C MET A 40 -6.48 11.34 12.26
N ARG A 41 -5.81 12.50 12.34
CA ARG A 41 -4.38 12.59 12.02
C ARG A 41 -3.46 11.99 13.09
N GLN A 42 -3.91 11.89 14.35
CA GLN A 42 -3.11 11.30 15.43
C GLN A 42 -3.43 9.81 15.65
N ASP A 43 -4.69 9.38 15.51
CA ASP A 43 -5.05 7.96 15.69
C ASP A 43 -4.72 7.07 14.47
N ALA A 44 -4.73 7.60 13.23
CA ALA A 44 -4.33 6.82 12.05
C ALA A 44 -2.82 6.49 12.01
N GLN A 45 -2.02 7.13 12.88
CA GLN A 45 -0.60 6.81 13.05
C GLN A 45 -0.35 5.65 14.02
N THR A 46 -1.40 5.18 14.70
CA THR A 46 -1.34 3.97 15.53
C THR A 46 -1.73 2.74 14.71
N PRO A 47 -1.12 1.56 14.96
CA PRO A 47 -1.48 0.32 14.27
C PRO A 47 -2.99 -0.02 14.38
N GLU A 48 -3.62 0.28 15.52
CA GLU A 48 -5.05 0.03 15.75
C GLU A 48 -5.95 0.95 14.90
N GLY A 49 -5.64 2.25 14.84
CA GLY A 49 -6.41 3.19 14.02
C GLY A 49 -6.33 2.85 12.53
N ALA A 50 -5.12 2.60 12.02
CA ALA A 50 -4.93 2.18 10.63
C ALA A 50 -5.70 0.90 10.29
N ARG A 51 -5.73 -0.08 11.20
CA ARG A 51 -6.46 -1.33 11.05
C ARG A 51 -7.96 -1.10 10.87
N ASP A 52 -8.54 -0.19 11.64
CA ASP A 52 -9.97 0.14 11.56
C ASP A 52 -10.34 0.86 10.26
N TYR A 53 -9.50 1.78 9.78
CA TYR A 53 -9.69 2.40 8.47
C TYR A 53 -9.65 1.38 7.34
N TYR A 54 -8.61 0.54 7.30
CA TYR A 54 -8.51 -0.50 6.28
C TYR A 54 -9.68 -1.48 6.37
N ASN A 55 -10.12 -1.88 7.57
CA ASN A 55 -11.29 -2.74 7.73
C ASN A 55 -12.57 -2.09 7.18
N ALA A 56 -12.79 -0.81 7.43
CA ALA A 56 -13.95 -0.09 6.90
C ALA A 56 -13.92 -0.01 5.37
N ALA A 57 -12.76 0.33 4.79
CA ALA A 57 -12.57 0.40 3.35
C ALA A 57 -12.70 -0.97 2.67
N ILE A 58 -12.15 -2.03 3.27
CA ILE A 58 -12.31 -3.42 2.82
C ILE A 58 -13.78 -3.80 2.80
N ARG A 59 -14.53 -3.48 3.87
CA ARG A 59 -15.96 -3.81 3.94
C ARG A 59 -16.77 -3.14 2.83
N GLU A 60 -16.46 -1.89 2.51
CA GLU A 60 -17.10 -1.17 1.41
C GLU A 60 -16.78 -1.82 0.05
N LYS A 61 -15.52 -2.18 -0.18
CA LYS A 61 -15.09 -2.90 -1.39
C LYS A 61 -15.70 -4.30 -1.48
N GLU A 62 -15.84 -5.01 -0.37
CA GLU A 62 -16.56 -6.29 -0.29
C GLU A 62 -18.02 -6.15 -0.65
N ASP A 63 -18.72 -5.14 -0.11
CA ASP A 63 -20.11 -4.86 -0.44
C ASP A 63 -20.30 -4.54 -1.93
N PHE A 64 -19.36 -3.78 -2.52
CA PHE A 64 -19.37 -3.49 -3.95
C PHE A 64 -19.15 -4.75 -4.79
N TYR A 65 -18.13 -5.55 -4.47
CA TYR A 65 -17.87 -6.84 -5.13
C TYR A 65 -19.07 -7.79 -5.04
N ASN A 66 -19.70 -7.88 -3.87
CA ASN A 66 -20.87 -8.73 -3.64
C ASN A 66 -22.07 -8.28 -4.50
N LYS A 67 -22.32 -6.97 -4.59
CA LYS A 67 -23.35 -6.41 -5.49
C LYS A 67 -23.03 -6.73 -6.95
N ALA A 68 -21.79 -6.49 -7.38
CA ALA A 68 -21.37 -6.78 -8.75
C ALA A 68 -21.51 -8.27 -9.10
N SER A 69 -21.19 -9.14 -8.16
CA SER A 69 -21.36 -10.59 -8.28
C SER A 69 -22.83 -11.01 -8.34
N ALA A 70 -23.69 -10.42 -7.50
CA ALA A 70 -25.12 -10.68 -7.52
C ALA A 70 -25.77 -10.25 -8.84
N THR A 71 -25.43 -9.06 -9.35
CA THR A 71 -25.90 -8.59 -10.66
C THR A 71 -25.41 -9.48 -11.79
N TYR A 72 -24.15 -9.92 -11.77
CA TYR A 72 -23.63 -10.89 -12.74
C TYR A 72 -24.43 -12.20 -12.74
N ALA A 73 -24.73 -12.73 -11.56
CA ALA A 73 -25.51 -13.96 -11.40
C ALA A 73 -26.95 -13.77 -11.91
N GLU A 74 -27.57 -12.63 -11.63
CA GLU A 74 -28.92 -12.31 -12.11
C GLU A 74 -28.98 -12.22 -13.64
N ILE A 75 -28.05 -11.50 -14.27
CA ILE A 75 -27.96 -11.42 -15.74
C ILE A 75 -27.76 -12.81 -16.34
N SER A 76 -26.87 -13.60 -15.75
CA SER A 76 -26.60 -14.99 -16.18
C SER A 76 -27.85 -15.86 -16.11
N GLY A 77 -28.64 -15.75 -15.02
CA GLY A 77 -29.88 -16.50 -14.84
C GLY A 77 -31.01 -16.07 -15.79
N LYS A 78 -31.13 -14.75 -16.05
CA LYS A 78 -32.08 -14.23 -17.05
C LYS A 78 -31.72 -14.69 -18.47
N ARG A 79 -30.43 -14.68 -18.80
CA ARG A 79 -29.92 -15.18 -20.09
C ARG A 79 -30.22 -16.66 -20.28
N ASP A 80 -29.94 -17.50 -19.27
CA ASP A 80 -30.25 -18.94 -19.32
C ASP A 80 -31.76 -19.20 -19.51
N THR A 81 -32.61 -18.43 -18.83
CA THR A 81 -34.06 -18.49 -19.04
C THR A 81 -34.45 -18.11 -20.47
N ALA A 82 -33.89 -17.01 -21.00
CA ALA A 82 -34.15 -16.57 -22.37
C ALA A 82 -33.69 -17.59 -23.42
N GLU A 83 -32.52 -18.24 -23.22
CA GLU A 83 -32.02 -19.31 -24.08
C GLU A 83 -32.94 -20.54 -24.06
N LYS A 84 -33.46 -20.92 -22.88
CA LYS A 84 -34.46 -22.00 -22.76
C LYS A 84 -35.78 -21.65 -23.46
N ASP A 85 -36.26 -20.43 -23.28
CA ASP A 85 -37.47 -19.94 -23.95
C ASP A 85 -37.30 -19.92 -25.48
N LEU A 86 -36.12 -19.52 -25.96
CA LEU A 86 -35.79 -19.53 -27.38
C LEU A 86 -35.78 -20.96 -27.93
N TYR A 87 -35.18 -21.91 -27.20
CA TYR A 87 -35.20 -23.32 -27.57
C TYR A 87 -36.64 -23.85 -27.66
N GLN A 88 -37.47 -23.55 -26.67
CA GLN A 88 -38.87 -23.99 -26.65
C GLN A 88 -39.69 -23.36 -27.79
N ALA A 89 -39.51 -22.07 -28.07
CA ALA A 89 -40.17 -21.40 -29.19
C ALA A 89 -39.78 -22.01 -30.54
N ASN A 90 -38.50 -22.38 -30.72
CA ASN A 90 -38.03 -23.10 -31.91
C ASN A 90 -38.60 -24.53 -32.01
N LYS A 91 -38.88 -25.19 -30.89
CA LYS A 91 -39.59 -26.49 -30.93
C LYS A 91 -41.06 -26.31 -31.32
N ASP A 92 -41.70 -25.28 -30.79
CA ASP A 92 -43.11 -25.00 -31.06
C ASP A 92 -43.34 -24.54 -32.49
N ILE A 93 -42.44 -23.75 -33.09
CA ILE A 93 -42.56 -23.36 -34.51
C ILE A 93 -42.47 -24.58 -35.44
N MET A 94 -41.63 -25.57 -35.13
CA MET A 94 -41.56 -26.82 -35.89
C MET A 94 -42.88 -27.61 -35.78
N ARG A 95 -43.43 -27.73 -34.57
CA ARG A 95 -44.71 -28.40 -34.35
C ARG A 95 -45.85 -27.70 -35.10
N VAL A 96 -45.93 -26.38 -34.99
CA VAL A 96 -46.97 -25.59 -35.68
C VAL A 96 -46.81 -25.71 -37.20
N THR A 97 -45.58 -25.74 -37.72
CA THR A 97 -45.34 -25.97 -39.16
C THR A 97 -45.86 -27.33 -39.62
N GLN A 98 -45.67 -28.39 -38.82
CA GLN A 98 -46.25 -29.71 -39.11
C GLN A 98 -47.78 -29.67 -39.09
N GLN A 99 -48.39 -28.94 -38.15
CA GLN A 99 -49.84 -28.77 -38.07
C GLN A 99 -50.41 -28.03 -39.29
N ILE A 100 -49.72 -26.99 -39.76
CA ILE A 100 -50.09 -26.28 -41.00
C ILE A 100 -50.11 -27.26 -42.17
N ASN A 101 -49.04 -28.02 -42.36
CA ASN A 101 -48.95 -28.98 -43.47
C ASN A 101 -50.06 -30.04 -43.41
N ALA A 102 -50.33 -30.60 -42.23
CA ALA A 102 -51.40 -31.58 -42.05
C ALA A 102 -52.80 -30.99 -42.37
N CYS A 103 -53.09 -29.76 -41.93
CA CYS A 103 -54.34 -29.09 -42.27
C CYS A 103 -54.47 -28.84 -43.78
N LEU A 104 -53.37 -28.47 -44.45
CA LEU A 104 -53.35 -28.27 -45.90
C LEU A 104 -53.57 -29.59 -46.66
N ASP A 105 -52.95 -30.69 -46.23
CA ASP A 105 -53.15 -32.03 -46.81
C ASP A 105 -54.62 -32.50 -46.69
N GLU A 106 -55.31 -32.06 -45.63
CA GLU A 106 -56.73 -32.34 -45.37
C GLU A 106 -57.70 -31.30 -45.98
N ASN A 107 -57.22 -30.33 -46.76
CA ASN A 107 -58.00 -29.19 -47.29
C ASN A 107 -58.74 -28.35 -46.22
N LYS A 108 -58.19 -28.27 -45.00
CA LYS A 108 -58.71 -27.45 -43.88
C LYS A 108 -58.03 -26.09 -43.82
N GLU A 109 -58.31 -25.23 -44.80
CA GLU A 109 -57.64 -23.93 -44.96
C GLU A 109 -57.85 -22.97 -43.77
N ASP A 110 -59.05 -22.95 -43.18
CA ASP A 110 -59.34 -22.07 -42.02
C ASP A 110 -58.51 -22.46 -40.78
N GLU A 111 -58.33 -23.75 -40.52
CA GLU A 111 -57.47 -24.23 -39.43
C GLU A 111 -55.99 -23.96 -39.72
N ALA A 112 -55.55 -24.17 -40.98
CA ALA A 112 -54.20 -23.86 -41.42
C ALA A 112 -53.87 -22.36 -41.22
N MET A 113 -54.83 -21.47 -41.48
CA MET A 113 -54.70 -20.03 -41.26
C MET A 113 -54.48 -19.70 -39.78
N GLN A 114 -55.21 -20.34 -38.86
CA GLN A 114 -55.00 -20.13 -37.41
C GLN A 114 -53.60 -20.57 -36.97
N TYR A 115 -53.12 -21.71 -37.46
CA TYR A 115 -51.76 -22.15 -37.18
C TYR A 115 -50.69 -21.24 -37.82
N ALA A 116 -50.93 -20.70 -39.01
CA ALA A 116 -50.05 -19.72 -39.64
C ALA A 116 -49.93 -18.42 -38.82
N MET A 117 -51.03 -17.91 -38.27
CA MET A 117 -51.01 -16.76 -37.35
C MET A 117 -50.17 -17.06 -36.10
N LYS A 118 -50.33 -18.26 -35.53
CA LYS A 118 -49.53 -18.72 -34.39
C LYS A 118 -48.04 -18.82 -34.74
N LYS A 119 -47.71 -19.32 -35.94
CA LYS A 119 -46.33 -19.38 -36.45
C LYS A 119 -45.72 -17.99 -36.55
N SER A 120 -46.42 -17.02 -37.12
CA SER A 120 -45.96 -15.62 -37.20
C SER A 120 -45.70 -15.02 -35.81
N THR A 121 -46.55 -15.32 -34.83
CA THR A 121 -46.35 -14.87 -33.45
C THR A 121 -45.10 -15.48 -32.81
N LEU A 122 -44.86 -16.78 -33.06
CA LEU A 122 -43.66 -17.47 -32.59
C LEU A 122 -42.39 -16.95 -33.26
N GLU A 123 -42.43 -16.62 -34.56
CA GLU A 123 -41.29 -16.01 -35.28
C GLU A 123 -40.91 -14.65 -34.67
N ASN A 124 -41.91 -13.80 -34.38
CA ASN A 124 -41.68 -12.54 -33.69
C ASN A 124 -41.07 -12.76 -32.29
N LYS A 125 -41.61 -13.72 -31.52
CA LYS A 125 -41.05 -14.07 -30.21
C LYS A 125 -39.60 -14.54 -30.31
N ILE A 126 -39.27 -15.38 -31.29
CA ILE A 126 -37.92 -15.88 -31.54
C ILE A 126 -36.95 -14.73 -31.83
N ASN A 127 -37.34 -13.77 -32.67
CA ASN A 127 -36.50 -12.62 -33.00
C ASN A 127 -36.22 -11.77 -31.75
N VAL A 128 -37.26 -11.41 -30.99
CA VAL A 128 -37.11 -10.66 -29.74
C VAL A 128 -36.20 -11.40 -28.74
N LEU A 129 -36.36 -12.72 -28.61
CA LEU A 129 -35.51 -13.52 -27.71
C LEU A 129 -34.06 -13.56 -28.16
N LYS A 130 -33.78 -13.65 -29.46
CA LYS A 130 -32.41 -13.60 -29.99
C LYS A 130 -31.74 -12.27 -29.66
N ASP A 131 -32.41 -11.16 -29.93
CA ASP A 131 -31.91 -9.81 -29.64
C ASP A 131 -31.66 -9.64 -28.12
N THR A 132 -32.62 -10.09 -27.30
CA THR A 132 -32.50 -10.07 -25.83
C THR A 132 -31.30 -10.88 -25.33
N ILE A 133 -31.05 -12.06 -25.90
CA ILE A 133 -29.90 -12.90 -25.52
C ILE A 133 -28.58 -12.22 -25.90
N GLU A 134 -28.52 -11.54 -27.05
CA GLU A 134 -27.33 -10.80 -27.48
C GLU A 134 -27.03 -9.64 -26.53
N GLU A 135 -28.02 -8.80 -26.21
CA GLU A 135 -27.88 -7.72 -25.22
C GLU A 135 -27.47 -8.26 -23.84
N MET A 136 -28.05 -9.38 -23.40
CA MET A 136 -27.68 -10.01 -22.13
C MET A 136 -26.25 -10.55 -22.12
N LYS A 137 -25.72 -11.01 -23.26
CA LYS A 137 -24.31 -11.44 -23.36
C LYS A 137 -23.36 -10.25 -23.21
N GLU A 138 -23.66 -9.12 -23.86
CA GLU A 138 -22.87 -7.90 -23.71
C GLU A 138 -22.91 -7.38 -22.26
N ALA A 139 -24.10 -7.31 -21.67
CA ALA A 139 -24.28 -6.91 -20.27
C ALA A 139 -23.55 -7.86 -19.31
N GLN A 140 -23.60 -9.17 -19.57
CA GLN A 140 -22.90 -10.18 -18.76
C GLN A 140 -21.38 -9.99 -18.84
N ALA A 141 -20.83 -9.75 -20.04
CA ALA A 141 -19.40 -9.51 -20.23
C ALA A 141 -18.96 -8.24 -19.49
N HIS A 142 -19.69 -7.14 -19.65
CA HIS A 142 -19.37 -5.90 -18.96
C HIS A 142 -19.44 -6.04 -17.43
N GLN A 143 -20.47 -6.72 -16.93
CA GLN A 143 -20.63 -6.95 -15.49
C GLN A 143 -19.55 -7.89 -14.94
N LYS A 144 -19.05 -8.83 -15.75
CA LYS A 144 -17.92 -9.69 -15.40
C LYS A 144 -16.67 -8.85 -15.17
N ASP A 145 -16.37 -7.92 -16.08
CA ASP A 145 -15.19 -7.06 -15.96
C ASP A 145 -15.25 -6.19 -14.70
N ILE A 146 -16.42 -5.60 -14.39
CA ILE A 146 -16.64 -4.84 -13.15
C ILE A 146 -16.40 -5.70 -11.91
N ARG A 147 -16.94 -6.94 -11.92
CA ARG A 147 -16.79 -7.87 -10.80
C ARG A 147 -15.34 -8.28 -10.61
N ASP A 148 -14.63 -8.60 -11.70
CA ASP A 148 -13.25 -9.07 -11.65
C ASP A 148 -12.31 -7.92 -11.22
N GLN A 149 -12.54 -6.70 -11.69
CA GLN A 149 -11.86 -5.49 -11.19
C GLN A 149 -12.12 -5.24 -9.71
N ALA A 150 -13.37 -5.35 -9.26
CA ALA A 150 -13.71 -5.19 -7.85
C ALA A 150 -13.01 -6.23 -6.96
N ALA A 151 -12.87 -7.47 -7.44
CA ALA A 151 -12.14 -8.53 -6.75
C ALA A 151 -10.64 -8.21 -6.66
N GLU A 152 -10.04 -7.73 -7.75
CA GLU A 152 -8.62 -7.36 -7.79
C GLU A 152 -8.33 -6.18 -6.84
N GLU A 153 -9.15 -5.12 -6.87
CA GLU A 153 -9.00 -3.97 -5.97
C GLU A 153 -9.18 -4.36 -4.50
N LEU A 154 -10.15 -5.24 -4.20
CA LEU A 154 -10.36 -5.76 -2.86
C LEU A 154 -9.15 -6.55 -2.37
N GLN A 155 -8.58 -7.39 -3.22
CA GLN A 155 -7.39 -8.18 -2.88
C GLN A 155 -6.18 -7.28 -2.63
N LYS A 156 -5.92 -6.32 -3.52
CA LYS A 156 -4.85 -5.33 -3.35
C LYS A 156 -4.98 -4.56 -2.04
N LEU A 157 -6.19 -4.14 -1.67
CA LEU A 157 -6.43 -3.42 -0.43
C LEU A 157 -6.20 -4.29 0.82
N LYS A 158 -6.51 -5.58 0.75
CA LYS A 158 -6.22 -6.55 1.82
C LYS A 158 -4.71 -6.75 1.99
N GLU A 159 -3.98 -6.90 0.89
CA GLU A 159 -2.52 -7.03 0.89
C GLU A 159 -1.84 -5.76 1.40
N GLU A 160 -2.30 -4.58 0.96
CA GLU A 160 -1.80 -3.29 1.41
C GLU A 160 -2.01 -3.13 2.92
N LYS A 161 -3.20 -3.47 3.44
CA LYS A 161 -3.47 -3.48 4.88
C LYS A 161 -2.46 -4.34 5.63
N GLU A 162 -2.20 -5.58 5.19
CA GLU A 162 -1.26 -6.47 5.87
C GLU A 162 0.17 -5.91 5.88
N GLN A 163 0.64 -5.39 4.74
CA GLN A 163 1.97 -4.79 4.63
C GLN A 163 2.12 -3.55 5.52
N VAL A 164 1.14 -2.64 5.49
CA VAL A 164 1.17 -1.40 6.26
C VAL A 164 1.08 -1.68 7.75
N LEU A 165 0.19 -2.58 8.18
CA LEU A 165 0.09 -2.95 9.60
C LEU A 165 1.36 -3.63 10.11
N PHE A 166 1.95 -4.53 9.34
CA PHE A 166 3.22 -5.17 9.72
C PHE A 166 4.35 -4.14 9.90
N GLN A 167 4.46 -3.19 8.96
CA GLN A 167 5.45 -2.11 9.06
C GLN A 167 5.19 -1.23 10.27
N MET A 168 3.94 -0.84 10.51
CA MET A 168 3.56 0.00 11.66
C MET A 168 3.78 -0.72 13.00
N GLU A 169 3.51 -2.03 13.09
CA GLU A 169 3.78 -2.82 14.30
C GLU A 169 5.29 -2.93 14.57
N ALA A 170 6.10 -3.14 13.53
CA ALA A 170 7.56 -3.16 13.66
C ALA A 170 8.12 -1.80 14.10
N ASP A 171 7.65 -0.71 13.50
CA ASP A 171 8.05 0.65 13.85
C ASP A 171 7.61 1.01 15.28
N SER A 172 6.41 0.58 15.70
CA SER A 172 5.92 0.77 17.08
C SER A 172 6.83 0.07 18.11
N GLN A 173 7.23 -1.18 17.85
CA GLN A 173 8.15 -1.91 18.73
C GLN A 173 9.54 -1.24 18.82
N ILE A 174 10.03 -0.71 17.70
CA ILE A 174 11.29 0.04 17.65
C ILE A 174 11.19 1.34 18.47
N ILE A 175 10.06 2.06 18.35
CA ILE A 175 9.80 3.28 19.12
C ILE A 175 9.74 2.97 20.62
N GLU A 176 9.02 1.93 21.04
CA GLU A 176 8.96 1.49 22.44
C GLU A 176 10.34 1.07 22.97
N LEU A 177 11.14 0.37 22.16
CA LEU A 177 12.50 0.01 22.51
C LEU A 177 13.38 1.26 22.69
N HIS A 178 13.28 2.24 21.79
CA HIS A 178 14.00 3.50 21.94
C HIS A 178 13.57 4.29 23.17
N GLN A 179 12.26 4.38 23.45
CA GLN A 179 11.74 5.06 24.64
C GLN A 179 12.19 4.35 25.94
N SER A 180 12.16 3.01 25.97
CA SER A 180 12.69 2.25 27.11
C SER A 180 14.20 2.42 27.25
N MET A 181 14.96 2.41 26.16
CA MET A 181 16.40 2.71 26.19
C MET A 181 16.69 4.15 26.63
N ASP A 182 15.92 5.14 26.21
CA ASP A 182 16.07 6.54 26.61
C ASP A 182 15.73 6.74 28.09
N SER A 183 14.68 6.08 28.58
CA SER A 183 14.37 6.05 30.03
C SER A 183 15.44 5.33 30.86
N LEU A 184 16.07 4.28 30.32
CA LEU A 184 17.22 3.62 30.93
C LEU A 184 18.49 4.48 30.87
N ASN A 185 18.68 5.25 29.79
CA ASN A 185 19.81 6.17 29.62
C ASN A 185 19.69 7.40 30.53
N THR A 186 18.48 7.95 30.73
CA THR A 186 18.25 9.06 31.67
C THR A 186 18.51 8.65 33.11
N ASN A 187 18.23 7.39 33.48
CA ASN A 187 18.56 6.86 34.80
C ASN A 187 20.07 6.57 35.01
N ASN A 188 20.89 6.57 33.96
CA ASN A 188 22.33 6.24 33.98
C ASN A 188 23.27 7.42 33.66
N GLU A 189 22.75 8.64 33.54
CA GLU A 189 23.56 9.83 33.25
C GLU A 189 24.58 10.12 34.38
N SER A 190 24.17 9.86 35.63
CA SER A 190 25.03 9.95 36.81
C SER A 190 26.24 9.00 36.73
N ASP A 191 26.04 7.76 36.30
CA ASP A 191 27.12 6.76 36.22
C ASP A 191 28.12 7.08 35.10
N ARG A 192 27.66 7.56 33.94
CA ARG A 192 28.56 8.03 32.88
C ARG A 192 29.35 9.27 33.29
N MET A 193 28.73 10.16 34.07
CA MET A 193 29.41 11.36 34.57
C MET A 193 30.45 11.01 35.64
N LEU A 194 30.16 10.03 36.51
CA LEU A 194 31.12 9.47 37.46
C LEU A 194 32.28 8.77 36.76
N GLU A 195 32.04 8.05 35.67
CA GLU A 195 33.10 7.40 34.87
C GLU A 195 34.02 8.45 34.21
N ARG A 196 33.46 9.55 33.67
CA ARG A 196 34.26 10.69 33.16
C ARG A 196 35.09 11.36 34.25
N VAL A 197 34.54 11.49 35.48
CA VAL A 197 35.29 12.02 36.63
C VAL A 197 36.43 11.08 37.03
N ARG A 198 36.19 9.76 37.05
CA ARG A 198 37.23 8.75 37.31
C ARG A 198 38.35 8.78 36.26
N GLU A 199 38.00 8.86 34.99
CA GLU A 199 38.99 9.00 33.91
C GLU A 199 39.75 10.33 33.98
N GLY A 200 39.07 11.43 34.30
CA GLY A 200 39.70 12.74 34.51
C GLY A 200 40.69 12.73 35.66
N ALA A 201 40.34 12.10 36.78
CA ALA A 201 41.22 11.89 37.92
C ALA A 201 42.44 11.02 37.55
N ARG A 202 42.21 9.93 36.81
CA ARG A 202 43.28 9.05 36.35
C ARG A 202 44.26 9.75 35.40
N LYS A 203 43.77 10.47 34.39
CA LYS A 203 44.62 11.25 33.46
C LYS A 203 45.42 12.34 34.19
N THR A 204 44.82 12.96 35.21
CA THR A 204 45.53 13.98 36.02
C THR A 204 46.66 13.34 36.84
N ARG A 205 46.42 12.16 37.42
CA ARG A 205 47.45 11.39 38.11
C ARG A 205 48.57 10.94 37.17
N GLU A 206 48.23 10.42 35.99
CA GLU A 206 49.21 10.02 34.97
C GLU A 206 50.06 11.20 34.51
N ARG A 207 49.48 12.41 34.37
CA ARG A 207 50.24 13.64 34.08
C ARG A 207 51.16 14.05 35.22
N ALA A 208 50.74 13.91 36.46
CA ALA A 208 51.57 14.22 37.63
C ALA A 208 52.76 13.25 37.74
N GLU A 209 52.52 11.94 37.55
CA GLU A 209 53.57 10.92 37.54
C GLU A 209 54.53 11.12 36.34
N GLY A 210 54.00 11.40 35.14
CA GLY A 210 54.81 11.71 33.96
C GLY A 210 55.65 12.97 34.10
N SER A 211 55.12 14.02 34.75
CA SER A 211 55.85 15.27 35.02
C SER A 211 56.97 15.04 36.04
N ARG A 212 56.76 14.19 37.05
CA ARG A 212 57.80 13.80 38.01
C ARG A 212 58.94 13.04 37.31
N ILE A 213 58.59 12.06 36.47
CA ILE A 213 59.57 11.28 35.70
C ILE A 213 60.37 12.20 34.75
N ALA A 214 59.72 13.15 34.09
CA ALA A 214 60.39 14.11 33.21
C ALA A 214 61.33 15.05 33.98
N TYR A 215 60.96 15.47 35.19
CA TYR A 215 61.83 16.29 36.04
C TYR A 215 63.07 15.51 36.51
N ASP A 216 62.88 14.27 36.97
CA ASP A 216 63.97 13.38 37.40
C ASP A 216 64.91 13.04 36.22
N SER A 217 64.34 12.82 35.03
CA SER A 217 65.09 12.59 33.79
C SER A 217 65.87 13.83 33.33
N SER A 218 65.26 15.02 33.47
CA SER A 218 65.91 16.28 33.13
C SER A 218 67.07 16.61 34.07
N ALA A 219 66.93 16.30 35.37
CA ALA A 219 68.02 16.42 36.34
C ALA A 219 69.21 15.52 35.96
N GLN A 220 68.96 14.24 35.64
CA GLN A 220 69.99 13.32 35.15
C GLN A 220 70.62 13.77 33.82
N ALA A 221 69.82 14.31 32.89
CA ALA A 221 70.31 14.79 31.60
C ALA A 221 71.21 16.03 31.76
N ASN A 222 70.90 16.91 32.71
CA ASN A 222 71.70 18.10 32.99
C ASN A 222 73.06 17.71 33.61
N GLU A 223 73.07 16.72 34.49
CA GLU A 223 74.29 16.17 35.09
C GLU A 223 75.22 15.55 34.03
N ARG A 224 74.65 14.81 33.05
CA ARG A 224 75.41 14.26 31.91
C ARG A 224 75.98 15.36 30.99
N ARG A 225 75.25 16.46 30.78
CA ARG A 225 75.73 17.58 29.95
C ARG A 225 76.89 18.32 30.61
N LEU A 226 76.85 18.51 31.92
CA LEU A 226 77.95 19.11 32.67
C LEU A 226 79.24 18.29 32.51
N ALA A 227 79.14 16.96 32.65
CA ALA A 227 80.28 16.05 32.51
C ALA A 227 80.88 16.05 31.09
N ASN A 228 80.06 16.19 30.04
CA ASN A 228 80.55 16.28 28.66
C ASN A 228 81.21 17.64 28.35
N SER A 229 80.70 18.73 28.92
CA SER A 229 81.31 20.06 28.80
C SER A 229 82.74 20.10 29.36
N GLU A 230 82.98 19.41 30.49
CA GLU A 230 84.32 19.33 31.07
C GLU A 230 85.29 18.55 30.18
N ARG A 231 84.84 17.45 29.56
CA ARG A 231 85.65 16.66 28.63
C ARG A 231 85.97 17.44 27.34
N GLU A 232 85.03 18.24 26.83
CA GLU A 232 85.26 19.04 25.62
C GLU A 232 86.22 20.20 25.88
N ARG A 233 86.19 20.83 27.06
CA ARG A 233 87.21 21.83 27.46
C ARG A 233 88.60 21.22 27.54
N ASN A 234 88.72 20.04 28.15
CA ASN A 234 89.99 19.33 28.21
C ASN A 234 90.52 18.94 26.82
N ALA A 235 89.63 18.51 25.91
CA ALA A 235 90.02 18.17 24.53
C ALA A 235 90.48 19.40 23.72
N ARG A 236 89.86 20.58 23.93
CA ARG A 236 90.25 21.84 23.26
C ARG A 236 91.60 22.35 23.76
N GLN A 237 91.90 22.25 25.06
CA GLN A 237 93.23 22.57 25.58
C GLN A 237 94.32 21.72 24.92
N ILE A 238 94.10 20.41 24.80
CA ILE A 238 95.04 19.50 24.15
C ILE A 238 95.26 19.88 22.67
N LEU A 239 94.19 20.24 21.95
CA LEU A 239 94.29 20.66 20.54
C LEU A 239 95.03 21.99 20.35
N ASP A 240 94.82 22.96 21.24
CA ASP A 240 95.53 24.24 21.19
C ASP A 240 97.02 24.08 21.50
N ASP A 241 97.37 23.21 22.46
CA ASP A 241 98.78 22.86 22.72
C ASP A 241 99.44 22.17 21.52
N MET A 242 98.72 21.28 20.82
CA MET A 242 99.21 20.65 19.59
C MET A 242 99.39 21.64 18.43
N LYS A 243 98.51 22.65 18.29
CA LYS A 243 98.67 23.70 17.26
C LYS A 243 99.86 24.60 17.53
N ARG A 244 100.12 24.96 18.78
CA ARG A 244 101.29 25.76 19.18
C ARG A 244 102.61 25.08 18.85
N GLN A 245 102.67 23.74 18.96
CA GLN A 245 103.87 22.98 18.59
C GLN A 245 104.12 22.90 17.07
N ARG A 246 103.10 23.07 16.23
CA ARG A 246 103.22 22.99 14.76
C ARG A 246 103.52 24.33 14.07
N GLY A 247 103.32 25.46 14.75
CA GLY A 247 103.55 26.81 14.21
C GLY A 247 104.98 27.33 14.28
N ASN A 248 105.93 26.58 14.86
CA ASN A 248 107.35 26.93 14.90
C ASN A 248 108.13 26.08 13.87
N LYS A 249 108.07 26.47 12.59
CA LYS A 249 109.05 26.13 11.55
C LYS A 249 109.14 27.28 10.54
#